data_AF-A0A496SPG4-F1
#
_entry.id   AF-A0A496SPG4-F1
#
_cell.length_a   1.000
_cell.length_b   1.000
_cell.length_c   1.000
_cell.angle_alpha   90.00
_cell.angle_beta   90.00
_cell.angle_gamma   90.00
#
_symmetry.space_group_name_H-M   'P 1'
#
loop_
_entity.id
_entity.type
_entity.pdbx_description
1 polymer ?
#
loop_
_entity_poly.entity_id
_entity_poly.type
_entity_poly.pdbx_seq_one_letter_code
_entity_poly.pdbx_strand_id
1 'polypeptide(L)'
;MRSKDISPILEGWDFQPDRISVRKIVGLDGKPKIQLRLDMGLLQMEVEGRPDGKRPYGYESLLEYYLSLLEEHRESKGSDEDFVLTHDDCMALMREAVQYYYRYLSLFHLQDFEGVLRDTERNLRVFDLVKRYAEDERDKWAFEQYRPYVLMMRARAKGALKLAQEDYDGALEEVEEAIEQIKSFFKEHGREELMEESQELKVLEEWKEELKSKRPKGAREWLEEQLRLAVEREEYEKAARLRDQLRALERQQRRPS
;
A
#
# COMPACT_ATOMS: atom_id res chain seq x y z
N MET A 1 42.43 7.52 -7.98
CA MET A 1 40.97 7.37 -7.78
C MET A 1 40.75 6.62 -6.47
N ARG A 2 39.90 7.09 -5.56
CA ARG A 2 39.47 6.24 -4.43
C ARG A 2 38.79 5.01 -5.03
N SER A 3 39.05 3.85 -4.43
CA SER A 3 38.46 2.58 -4.87
C SER A 3 36.93 2.72 -4.91
N LYS A 4 36.30 2.26 -6.00
CA LYS A 4 34.84 2.11 -6.11
C LYS A 4 34.37 0.73 -5.63
N ASP A 5 35.25 0.02 -4.94
CA ASP A 5 34.96 -1.26 -4.32
C ASP A 5 33.90 -1.08 -3.24
N ILE A 6 32.79 -1.79 -3.40
CA ILE A 6 31.66 -1.76 -2.49
C ILE A 6 31.81 -2.77 -1.35
N SER A 7 32.80 -3.68 -1.41
CA SER A 7 33.04 -4.68 -0.37
C SER A 7 33.11 -4.08 1.04
N PRO A 8 33.79 -2.95 1.30
CA PRO A 8 33.81 -2.35 2.64
C PRO A 8 32.43 -1.88 3.14
N ILE A 9 31.49 -1.55 2.24
CA ILE A 9 30.14 -1.10 2.61
C ILE A 9 29.20 -2.30 2.86
N LEU A 10 29.50 -3.43 2.20
CA LEU A 10 28.76 -4.68 2.29
C LEU A 10 29.25 -5.60 3.42
N GLU A 11 30.49 -5.44 3.87
CA GLU A 11 31.08 -6.23 4.93
C GLU A 11 30.22 -6.19 6.21
N GLY A 12 29.88 -7.36 6.73
CA GLY A 12 28.99 -7.51 7.89
C GLY A 12 27.50 -7.29 7.59
N TRP A 13 27.12 -7.07 6.33
CA TRP A 13 25.74 -6.97 5.88
C TRP A 13 25.44 -7.98 4.76
N ASP A 14 25.42 -9.25 5.14
CA ASP A 14 25.24 -10.37 4.22
C ASP A 14 23.88 -10.35 3.52
N PHE A 15 23.86 -10.79 2.26
CA PHE A 15 22.62 -10.98 1.54
C PHE A 15 21.88 -12.22 2.06
N GLN A 16 20.57 -12.11 2.17
CA GLN A 16 19.73 -13.19 2.66
C GLN A 16 18.56 -13.41 1.71
N PRO A 17 18.57 -14.53 0.95
CA PRO A 17 17.58 -14.78 -0.10
C PRO A 17 16.13 -14.73 0.41
N ASP A 18 15.90 -15.18 1.65
CA ASP A 18 14.56 -15.35 2.21
C ASP A 18 14.05 -14.12 2.97
N ARG A 19 14.84 -13.05 3.08
CA ARG A 19 14.42 -11.84 3.80
C ARG A 19 14.94 -10.55 3.20
N ILE A 20 14.06 -9.55 3.17
CA ILE A 20 14.41 -8.21 2.76
C ILE A 20 15.31 -7.58 3.83
N SER A 21 16.52 -7.21 3.41
CA SER A 21 17.52 -6.59 4.27
C SER A 21 17.64 -5.12 3.90
N VAL A 22 17.18 -4.26 4.80
CA VAL A 22 17.07 -2.81 4.59
C VAL A 22 17.61 -2.05 5.80
N ARG A 23 18.22 -0.89 5.58
CA ARG A 23 18.65 0.03 6.65
C ARG A 23 18.50 1.51 6.25
N LYS A 24 18.37 2.38 7.25
CA LYS A 24 18.56 3.84 7.09
C LYS A 24 20.00 4.22 7.43
N ILE A 25 20.61 5.09 6.63
CA ILE A 25 21.96 5.63 6.85
C ILE A 25 21.96 7.15 6.64
N VAL A 26 22.99 7.84 7.10
CA VAL A 26 23.21 9.27 6.79
C VAL A 26 24.11 9.36 5.57
N GLY A 27 23.64 10.02 4.52
CA GLY A 27 24.39 10.25 3.29
C GLY A 27 25.51 11.27 3.46
N LEU A 28 26.36 11.39 2.43
CA LEU A 28 27.44 12.38 2.41
C LEU A 28 26.94 13.83 2.42
N ASP A 29 25.68 14.04 2.06
CA ASP A 29 24.96 15.31 2.12
C ASP A 29 24.32 15.58 3.50
N GLY A 30 24.55 14.71 4.49
CA GLY A 30 23.97 14.80 5.83
C GLY A 30 22.50 14.41 5.92
N LYS A 31 21.88 13.98 4.82
CA LYS A 31 20.46 13.60 4.76
C LYS A 31 20.27 12.10 4.93
N PRO A 32 19.13 11.64 5.46
CA PRO A 32 18.86 10.21 5.55
C PRO A 32 18.72 9.59 4.15
N LYS A 33 19.25 8.37 3.98
CA LYS A 33 19.11 7.52 2.79
C LYS A 33 18.62 6.14 3.22
N ILE A 34 17.97 5.44 2.29
CA ILE A 34 17.58 4.04 2.46
C ILE A 34 18.56 3.18 1.67
N GLN A 35 19.05 2.10 2.28
CA GLN A 35 19.80 1.08 1.56
C GLN A 35 19.05 -0.24 1.60
N LEU A 36 18.92 -0.88 0.43
CA LEU A 36 18.36 -2.22 0.25
C LEU A 36 19.47 -3.16 -0.22
N ARG A 37 19.69 -4.27 0.48
CA ARG A 37 20.67 -5.29 0.12
C ARG A 37 20.14 -6.14 -1.04
N LEU A 38 20.96 -6.30 -2.07
CA LEU A 38 20.79 -7.25 -3.17
C LEU A 38 21.81 -8.39 -3.01
N ASP A 39 21.81 -9.40 -3.87
CA ASP A 39 22.80 -10.49 -3.83
C ASP A 39 24.24 -9.97 -3.92
N MET A 40 24.60 -9.41 -5.09
CA MET A 40 25.94 -8.88 -5.36
C MET A 40 26.07 -7.37 -5.18
N GLY A 41 25.12 -6.72 -4.49
CA GLY A 41 25.18 -5.27 -4.32
C GLY A 41 24.15 -4.68 -3.37
N LEU A 42 23.87 -3.40 -3.55
CA LEU A 42 22.85 -2.67 -2.82
C LEU A 42 22.20 -1.61 -3.71
N LEU A 43 20.96 -1.26 -3.42
CA LEU A 43 20.37 0.00 -3.86
C LEU A 43 20.54 1.02 -2.73
N GLN A 44 20.87 2.26 -3.08
CA GLN A 44 20.79 3.40 -2.18
C GLN A 44 19.81 4.40 -2.77
N MET A 45 18.83 4.82 -1.97
CA MET A 45 17.72 5.64 -2.43
C MET A 45 17.52 6.85 -1.51
N GLU A 46 17.08 7.96 -2.09
CA GLU A 46 16.54 9.11 -1.36
C GLU A 46 15.28 8.72 -0.59
N VAL A 47 15.13 9.24 0.63
CA VAL A 47 13.92 9.02 1.45
C VAL A 47 12.72 9.78 0.87
N GLU A 48 12.95 10.95 0.29
CA GLU A 48 11.96 11.86 -0.28
C GLU A 48 12.27 12.19 -1.74
N GLY A 49 11.29 12.73 -2.47
CA GLY A 49 11.42 13.00 -3.91
C GLY A 49 11.61 11.72 -4.73
N ARG A 50 12.34 11.81 -5.85
CA ARG A 50 12.64 10.64 -6.70
C ARG A 50 13.73 9.76 -6.07
N PRO A 51 13.57 8.42 -6.03
CA PRO A 51 14.49 7.53 -5.30
C PRO A 51 15.96 7.62 -5.72
N ASP A 52 16.28 7.85 -7.00
CA ASP A 52 17.66 8.02 -7.48
C ASP A 52 18.21 9.46 -7.33
N GLY A 53 17.44 10.36 -6.73
CA GLY A 53 17.80 11.77 -6.49
C GLY A 53 17.89 12.66 -7.74
N LYS A 54 17.56 12.13 -8.92
CA LYS A 54 17.58 12.90 -10.17
C LYS A 54 16.31 13.76 -10.30
N ARG A 55 16.41 14.76 -11.18
CA ARG A 55 15.28 15.63 -11.57
C ARG A 55 15.10 15.61 -13.09
N PRO A 56 14.38 14.63 -13.66
CA PRO A 56 14.23 14.50 -15.11
C PRO A 56 13.53 15.74 -15.68
N TYR A 57 14.10 16.35 -16.71
CA TYR A 57 13.60 17.58 -17.33
C TYR A 57 13.35 18.74 -16.35
N GLY A 58 14.03 18.75 -15.20
CA GLY A 58 13.85 19.75 -14.13
C GLY A 58 12.71 19.44 -13.15
N TYR A 59 11.88 18.44 -13.43
CA TYR A 59 10.78 18.01 -12.57
C TYR A 59 11.26 17.07 -11.48
N GLU A 60 10.45 16.89 -10.43
CA GLU A 60 10.77 15.94 -9.36
C GLU A 60 10.80 14.49 -9.88
N SER A 61 9.83 14.11 -10.70
CA SER A 61 9.67 12.75 -11.25
C SER A 61 9.21 12.81 -12.70
N LEU A 62 9.29 11.69 -13.45
CA LEU A 62 8.73 11.65 -14.81
C LEU A 62 7.21 11.78 -14.78
N LEU A 63 6.54 11.27 -13.73
CA LEU A 63 5.10 11.49 -13.56
C LEU A 63 4.76 12.98 -13.58
N GLU A 64 5.46 13.78 -12.77
CA GLU A 64 5.20 15.22 -12.70
C GLU A 64 5.53 15.93 -14.03
N TYR A 65 6.57 15.47 -14.74
CA TYR A 65 6.86 15.95 -16.10
C TYR A 65 5.72 15.65 -17.09
N TYR A 66 5.25 14.40 -17.20
CA TYR A 66 4.18 14.08 -18.15
C TYR A 66 2.83 14.69 -17.76
N LEU A 67 2.55 14.89 -16.48
CA LEU A 67 1.37 15.63 -16.04
C LEU A 67 1.44 17.10 -16.46
N SER A 68 2.62 17.73 -16.38
CA SER A 68 2.79 19.11 -16.88
C SER A 68 2.56 19.19 -18.40
N LEU A 69 3.07 18.24 -19.18
CA LEU A 69 2.82 18.18 -20.63
C LEU A 69 1.34 17.98 -20.96
N LEU A 70 0.64 17.16 -20.17
CA LEU A 70 -0.80 16.94 -20.32
C LEU A 70 -1.59 18.23 -20.04
N GLU A 71 -1.20 18.98 -19.02
CA GLU A 71 -1.81 20.28 -18.69
C GLU A 71 -1.57 21.31 -19.81
N GLU A 72 -0.33 21.46 -20.27
CA GLU A 72 0.00 22.32 -21.42
C GLU A 72 -0.76 21.93 -22.70
N HIS A 73 -0.94 20.62 -22.93
CA HIS A 73 -1.74 20.12 -24.05
C HIS A 73 -3.21 20.54 -23.93
N ARG A 74 -3.80 20.41 -22.74
CA ARG A 74 -5.19 20.83 -22.48
C ARG A 74 -5.37 22.34 -22.62
N GLU A 75 -4.42 23.13 -22.15
CA GLU A 75 -4.47 24.59 -22.29
C GLU A 75 -4.38 25.03 -23.76
N SER A 76 -3.53 24.36 -24.55
CA SER A 76 -3.33 24.72 -25.96
C SER A 76 -4.43 24.20 -26.90
N LYS A 77 -5.01 23.02 -26.64
CA LYS A 77 -6.02 22.40 -27.51
C LYS A 77 -7.45 22.44 -26.97
N GLY A 78 -7.64 22.74 -25.69
CA GLY A 78 -8.95 22.70 -25.02
C GLY A 78 -9.45 21.29 -24.68
N SER A 79 -8.69 20.24 -24.97
CA SER A 79 -9.01 18.84 -24.67
C SER A 79 -7.73 18.01 -24.48
N ASP A 80 -7.87 16.75 -24.06
CA ASP A 80 -6.76 15.79 -23.95
C ASP A 80 -6.88 14.59 -24.91
N GLU A 81 -7.75 14.67 -25.92
CA GLU A 81 -8.07 13.56 -26.82
C GLU A 81 -6.87 13.10 -27.68
N ASP A 82 -5.98 14.02 -28.03
CA ASP A 82 -4.78 13.74 -28.84
C ASP A 82 -3.51 13.54 -28.01
N PHE A 83 -3.60 13.56 -26.68
CA PHE A 83 -2.43 13.35 -25.83
C PHE A 83 -2.14 11.86 -25.74
N VAL A 84 -0.94 11.47 -26.14
CA VAL A 84 -0.53 10.05 -26.21
C VAL A 84 0.85 9.89 -25.60
N LEU A 85 1.01 8.83 -24.81
CA LEU A 85 2.30 8.32 -24.34
C LEU A 85 2.78 7.24 -25.30
N THR A 86 3.99 7.43 -25.83
CA THR A 86 4.64 6.44 -26.68
C THR A 86 5.13 5.24 -25.85
N HIS A 87 5.51 4.17 -26.53
CA HIS A 87 6.14 3.01 -25.88
C HIS A 87 7.38 3.40 -25.06
N ASP A 88 8.23 4.29 -25.58
CA ASP A 88 9.45 4.73 -24.89
C ASP A 88 9.14 5.55 -23.63
N ASP A 89 8.08 6.37 -23.67
CA ASP A 89 7.57 7.11 -22.50
C ASP A 89 7.09 6.13 -21.42
N CYS A 90 6.30 5.13 -21.81
CA CYS A 90 5.82 4.07 -20.93
C CYS A 90 6.98 3.29 -20.29
N MET A 91 8.00 2.92 -21.08
CA MET A 91 9.18 2.24 -20.56
C MET A 91 9.98 3.11 -19.60
N ALA A 92 10.06 4.42 -19.82
CA ALA A 92 10.71 5.35 -18.89
C ALA A 92 9.94 5.47 -17.57
N LEU A 93 8.61 5.60 -17.63
CA LEU A 93 7.73 5.61 -16.47
C LEU A 93 7.81 4.30 -15.68
N MET A 94 7.87 3.15 -16.35
CA MET A 94 7.99 1.83 -15.71
C MET A 94 9.31 1.73 -14.94
N ARG A 95 10.43 2.11 -15.57
CA ARG A 95 11.74 2.12 -14.90
C ARG A 95 11.74 2.98 -13.64
N GLU A 96 11.05 4.12 -13.65
CA GLU A 96 10.89 4.95 -12.47
C GLU A 96 9.97 4.30 -11.43
N ALA A 97 8.81 3.76 -11.84
CA ALA A 97 7.87 3.08 -10.93
C ALA A 97 8.53 1.92 -10.17
N VAL A 98 9.46 1.19 -10.81
CA VAL A 98 10.28 0.15 -10.18
C VAL A 98 11.22 0.72 -9.09
N GLN A 99 11.74 1.94 -9.27
CA GLN A 99 12.53 2.58 -8.20
C GLN A 99 11.66 2.88 -6.98
N TYR A 100 10.45 3.42 -7.19
CA TYR A 100 9.49 3.65 -6.11
C TYR A 100 9.04 2.34 -5.46
N TYR A 101 8.91 1.25 -6.23
CA TYR A 101 8.67 -0.09 -5.70
C TYR A 101 9.73 -0.53 -4.68
N TYR A 102 11.01 -0.47 -5.06
CA TYR A 102 12.08 -0.82 -4.13
C TYR A 102 12.06 0.06 -2.89
N ARG A 103 11.71 1.35 -3.02
CA ARG A 103 11.63 2.26 -1.88
C ARG A 103 10.45 1.98 -0.97
N TYR A 104 9.22 1.83 -1.48
CA TYR A 104 8.07 1.56 -0.61
C TYR A 104 8.15 0.17 0.02
N LEU A 105 8.74 -0.81 -0.66
CA LEU A 105 9.01 -2.11 -0.08
C LEU A 105 9.99 -1.98 1.10
N SER A 106 11.08 -1.23 0.89
CA SER A 106 12.07 -0.93 1.92
C SER A 106 11.45 -0.17 3.11
N LEU A 107 10.62 0.84 2.84
CA LEU A 107 9.92 1.63 3.85
C LEU A 107 8.94 0.78 4.67
N PHE A 108 8.23 -0.15 4.02
CA PHE A 108 7.35 -1.08 4.70
C PHE A 108 8.10 -1.94 5.72
N HIS A 109 9.28 -2.46 5.35
CA HIS A 109 10.14 -3.20 6.27
C HIS A 109 10.74 -2.35 7.39
N LEU A 110 10.91 -1.05 7.15
CA LEU A 110 11.33 -0.06 8.14
C LEU A 110 10.17 0.50 8.97
N GLN A 111 8.93 0.03 8.75
CA GLN A 111 7.69 0.51 9.37
C GLN A 111 7.41 2.00 9.16
N ASP A 112 7.94 2.56 8.07
CA ASP A 112 7.70 3.95 7.66
C ASP A 112 6.48 3.99 6.72
N PHE A 113 5.30 3.81 7.31
CA PHE A 113 4.06 3.59 6.56
C PHE A 113 3.58 4.83 5.80
N GLU A 114 3.87 6.04 6.29
CA GLU A 114 3.57 7.28 5.55
C GLU A 114 4.34 7.34 4.22
N GLY A 115 5.63 6.95 4.24
CA GLY A 115 6.41 6.83 3.02
C GLY A 115 5.88 5.75 2.07
N VAL A 116 5.36 4.63 2.59
CA VAL A 116 4.71 3.59 1.77
C VAL A 116 3.48 4.15 1.07
N LEU A 117 2.64 4.90 1.77
CA LEU A 117 1.44 5.51 1.18
C LEU A 117 1.81 6.46 0.06
N ARG A 118 2.71 7.41 0.33
CA ARG A 118 3.17 8.38 -0.67
C ARG A 118 3.64 7.69 -1.96
N ASP A 119 4.48 6.67 -1.83
CA ASP A 119 5.09 6.00 -2.99
C ASP A 119 4.10 5.05 -3.72
N THR A 120 3.21 4.37 -3.00
CA THR A 120 2.18 3.50 -3.60
C THR A 120 1.11 4.32 -4.33
N GLU A 121 0.65 5.43 -3.74
CA GLU A 121 -0.28 6.37 -4.37
C GLU A 121 0.31 7.01 -5.62
N ARG A 122 1.59 7.42 -5.56
CA ARG A 122 2.32 7.90 -6.72
C ARG A 122 2.36 6.86 -7.84
N ASN A 123 2.62 5.58 -7.52
CA ASN A 123 2.65 4.53 -8.55
C ASN A 123 1.26 4.25 -9.13
N LEU A 124 0.20 4.28 -8.31
CA LEU A 124 -1.18 4.19 -8.83
C LEU A 124 -1.51 5.35 -9.78
N ARG A 125 -1.07 6.58 -9.49
CA ARG A 125 -1.19 7.73 -10.42
C ARG A 125 -0.47 7.49 -11.75
N VAL A 126 0.69 6.83 -11.75
CA VAL A 126 1.36 6.42 -13.00
C VAL A 126 0.51 5.40 -13.75
N PHE A 127 -0.07 4.43 -13.05
CA PHE A 127 -0.88 3.39 -13.69
C PHE A 127 -2.12 4.01 -14.33
N ASP A 128 -2.76 4.96 -13.65
CA ASP A 128 -3.91 5.72 -14.17
C ASP A 128 -3.53 6.56 -15.41
N LEU A 129 -2.37 7.22 -15.37
CA LEU A 129 -1.84 8.00 -16.51
C LEU A 129 -1.60 7.10 -17.73
N VAL A 130 -0.88 5.99 -17.54
CA VAL A 130 -0.55 5.06 -18.64
C VAL A 130 -1.81 4.39 -19.17
N LYS A 131 -2.71 3.91 -18.30
CA LYS A 131 -3.99 3.32 -18.69
C LYS A 131 -4.80 4.25 -19.61
N ARG A 132 -4.79 5.55 -19.32
CA ARG A 132 -5.56 6.54 -20.08
C ARG A 132 -4.88 6.94 -21.39
N TYR A 133 -3.57 7.14 -21.40
CA TYR A 133 -2.89 7.84 -22.51
C TYR A 133 -1.87 6.99 -23.28
N ALA A 134 -1.56 5.76 -22.87
CA ALA A 134 -0.68 4.91 -23.68
C ALA A 134 -1.33 4.53 -25.01
N GLU A 135 -0.54 4.58 -26.08
CA GLU A 135 -0.98 4.21 -27.44
C GLU A 135 -1.30 2.71 -27.56
N ASP A 136 -0.50 1.87 -26.93
CA ASP A 136 -0.57 0.41 -27.05
C ASP A 136 -1.20 -0.22 -25.80
N GLU A 137 -2.20 -1.08 -25.99
CA GLU A 137 -2.84 -1.86 -24.92
C GLU A 137 -1.85 -2.75 -24.15
N ARG A 138 -0.77 -3.20 -24.79
CA ARG A 138 0.30 -3.97 -24.13
C ARG A 138 1.04 -3.14 -23.09
N ASP A 139 1.25 -1.85 -23.37
CA ASP A 139 1.88 -0.93 -22.43
C ASP A 139 0.93 -0.63 -21.26
N LYS A 140 -0.37 -0.43 -21.52
CA LYS A 140 -1.38 -0.32 -20.45
C LYS A 140 -1.36 -1.54 -19.54
N TRP A 141 -1.39 -2.73 -20.14
CA TRP A 141 -1.39 -3.99 -19.43
C TRP A 141 -0.10 -4.22 -18.61
N ALA A 142 1.06 -3.78 -19.13
CA ALA A 142 2.34 -3.90 -18.45
C ALA A 142 2.35 -3.24 -17.06
N PHE A 143 1.54 -2.20 -16.86
CA PHE A 143 1.35 -1.55 -15.56
C PHE A 143 0.15 -2.12 -14.79
N GLU A 144 -1.01 -2.22 -15.44
CA GLU A 144 -2.26 -2.63 -14.77
C GLU A 144 -2.15 -3.99 -14.08
N GLN A 145 -1.35 -4.93 -14.61
CA GLN A 145 -1.12 -6.22 -13.97
C GLN A 145 -0.57 -6.14 -12.54
N TYR A 146 0.12 -5.04 -12.18
CA TYR A 146 0.68 -4.82 -10.84
C TYR A 146 -0.26 -4.06 -9.90
N ARG A 147 -1.40 -3.55 -10.39
CA ARG A 147 -2.35 -2.77 -9.59
C ARG A 147 -2.81 -3.52 -8.33
N PRO A 148 -3.18 -4.81 -8.37
CA PRO A 148 -3.56 -5.55 -7.16
C PRO A 148 -2.49 -5.51 -6.06
N TYR A 149 -1.23 -5.71 -6.43
CA TYR A 149 -0.11 -5.73 -5.49
C TYR A 149 0.10 -4.36 -4.83
N VAL A 150 0.04 -3.28 -5.62
CA VAL A 150 0.19 -1.92 -5.09
C VAL A 150 -0.97 -1.55 -4.17
N LEU A 151 -2.20 -1.95 -4.51
CA LEU A 151 -3.38 -1.77 -3.65
C LEU A 151 -3.24 -2.51 -2.31
N MET A 152 -2.77 -3.76 -2.33
CA MET A 152 -2.47 -4.52 -1.11
C MET A 152 -1.44 -3.80 -0.24
N MET A 153 -0.32 -3.35 -0.81
CA MET A 153 0.71 -2.66 -0.05
C MET A 153 0.20 -1.33 0.56
N ARG A 154 -0.60 -0.58 -0.21
CA ARG A 154 -1.25 0.65 0.28
C ARG A 154 -2.18 0.35 1.45
N ALA A 155 -3.04 -0.66 1.34
CA ALA A 155 -3.97 -1.06 2.40
C ALA A 155 -3.24 -1.48 3.68
N ARG A 156 -2.15 -2.24 3.54
CA ARG A 156 -1.30 -2.65 4.67
C ARG A 156 -0.68 -1.46 5.39
N ALA A 157 -0.20 -0.46 4.65
CA ALA A 157 0.33 0.75 5.25
C ALA A 157 -0.77 1.59 5.93
N LYS A 158 -1.93 1.76 5.30
CA LYS A 158 -3.06 2.49 5.89
C LYS A 158 -3.56 1.82 7.17
N GLY A 159 -3.82 0.51 7.13
CA GLY A 159 -4.26 -0.23 8.30
C GLY A 159 -3.23 -0.21 9.42
N ALA A 160 -1.93 -0.26 9.12
CA ALA A 160 -0.88 -0.13 10.14
C ALA A 160 -0.87 1.26 10.82
N LEU A 161 -1.09 2.34 10.06
CA LEU A 161 -1.23 3.69 10.63
C LEU A 161 -2.47 3.82 11.52
N LYS A 162 -3.59 3.20 11.12
CA LYS A 162 -4.81 3.14 11.94
C LYS A 162 -4.60 2.37 13.24
N LEU A 163 -3.92 1.23 13.19
CA LEU A 163 -3.58 0.44 14.37
C LEU A 163 -2.65 1.19 15.33
N ALA A 164 -1.73 2.02 14.81
CA ALA A 164 -0.89 2.88 15.66
C ALA A 164 -1.71 3.90 16.47
N GLN A 165 -2.95 4.17 16.06
CA GLN A 165 -3.92 5.03 16.74
C GLN A 165 -4.99 4.21 17.50
N GLU A 166 -4.80 2.90 17.65
CA GLU A 166 -5.78 1.96 18.23
C GLU A 166 -7.14 1.92 17.48
N ASP A 167 -7.18 2.42 16.24
CA ASP A 167 -8.36 2.42 15.37
C ASP A 167 -8.48 1.09 14.61
N TYR A 168 -8.90 0.04 15.30
CA TYR A 168 -9.08 -1.29 14.71
C TYR A 168 -10.20 -1.32 13.64
N ASP A 169 -11.24 -0.52 13.84
CA ASP A 169 -12.37 -0.46 12.91
C ASP A 169 -11.95 0.22 11.62
N GLY A 170 -11.28 1.36 11.70
CA GLY A 170 -10.69 2.01 10.53
C GLY A 170 -9.63 1.15 9.84
N ALA A 171 -8.86 0.34 10.58
CA ALA A 171 -7.92 -0.60 9.98
C ALA A 171 -8.64 -1.71 9.19
N LEU A 172 -9.75 -2.25 9.71
CA LEU A 172 -10.57 -3.24 9.02
C LEU A 172 -11.23 -2.65 7.77
N GLU A 173 -11.79 -1.45 7.86
CA GLU A 173 -12.41 -0.75 6.73
C GLU A 173 -11.42 -0.58 5.57
N GLU A 174 -10.18 -0.14 5.84
CA GLU A 174 -9.16 0.03 4.80
C GLU A 174 -8.74 -1.29 4.12
N VAL A 175 -8.75 -2.40 4.87
CA VAL A 175 -8.46 -3.73 4.32
C VAL A 175 -9.62 -4.24 3.48
N GLU A 176 -10.85 -4.08 3.94
CA GLU A 176 -12.05 -4.50 3.22
C GLU A 176 -12.25 -3.70 1.93
N GLU A 177 -12.00 -2.39 1.95
CA GLU A 177 -12.04 -1.54 0.76
C GLU A 177 -11.02 -2.02 -0.28
N ALA A 178 -9.79 -2.33 0.14
CA ALA A 178 -8.76 -2.82 -0.78
C ALA A 178 -9.08 -4.20 -1.35
N ILE A 179 -9.65 -5.11 -0.56
CA ILE A 179 -10.14 -6.40 -1.05
C ILE A 179 -11.19 -6.18 -2.15
N GLU A 180 -12.15 -5.28 -1.95
CA GLU A 180 -13.17 -5.00 -2.96
C GLU A 180 -12.58 -4.35 -4.22
N GLN A 181 -11.63 -3.41 -4.07
CA GLN A 181 -10.93 -2.80 -5.20
C GLN A 181 -10.19 -3.86 -6.04
N ILE A 182 -9.52 -4.81 -5.40
CA ILE A 182 -8.82 -5.90 -6.08
C ILE A 182 -9.81 -6.86 -6.75
N LYS A 183 -10.92 -7.21 -6.09
CA LYS A 183 -11.99 -8.00 -6.71
C LYS A 183 -12.60 -7.27 -7.92
N SER A 184 -12.92 -5.98 -7.82
CA SER A 184 -13.41 -5.18 -8.95
C SER A 184 -12.42 -5.20 -10.11
N PHE A 185 -11.13 -5.05 -9.84
CA PHE A 185 -10.08 -5.14 -10.86
C PHE A 185 -10.13 -6.45 -11.64
N PHE A 186 -10.24 -7.61 -10.98
CA PHE A 186 -10.34 -8.89 -11.67
C PHE A 186 -11.62 -9.03 -12.51
N LYS A 187 -12.76 -8.54 -12.00
CA LYS A 187 -14.05 -8.53 -12.73
C LYS A 187 -13.97 -7.67 -14.00
N GLU A 188 -13.47 -6.44 -13.86
CA GLU A 188 -13.34 -5.47 -14.96
C GLU A 188 -12.46 -6.00 -16.10
N HIS A 189 -11.46 -6.82 -15.79
CA HIS A 189 -10.56 -7.42 -16.77
C HIS A 189 -11.01 -8.82 -17.23
N GLY A 190 -12.17 -9.30 -16.78
CA GLY A 190 -12.72 -10.61 -17.15
C GLY A 190 -11.85 -11.79 -16.71
N ARG A 191 -11.18 -11.67 -15.55
CA ARG A 191 -10.27 -12.69 -14.99
C ARG A 191 -10.65 -13.08 -13.57
N GLU A 192 -11.94 -13.35 -13.38
CA GLU A 192 -12.51 -13.72 -12.09
C GLU A 192 -11.94 -15.03 -11.55
N GLU A 193 -11.57 -15.95 -12.45
CA GLU A 193 -10.93 -17.22 -12.14
C GLU A 193 -9.58 -17.05 -11.41
N LEU A 194 -8.88 -15.92 -11.63
CA LEU A 194 -7.60 -15.65 -10.97
C LEU A 194 -7.75 -15.09 -9.56
N MET A 195 -8.96 -14.75 -9.11
CA MET A 195 -9.18 -14.23 -7.76
C MET A 195 -8.79 -15.25 -6.69
N GLU A 196 -9.08 -16.54 -6.91
CA GLU A 196 -8.74 -17.62 -5.96
C GLU A 196 -7.22 -17.84 -5.88
N GLU A 197 -6.49 -17.52 -6.94
CA GLU A 197 -5.05 -17.66 -7.01
C GLU A 197 -4.30 -16.43 -6.47
N SER A 198 -4.93 -15.25 -6.49
CA SER A 198 -4.33 -13.97 -6.07
C SER A 198 -3.73 -14.05 -4.67
N GLN A 199 -2.41 -13.85 -4.60
CA GLN A 199 -1.70 -13.79 -3.34
C GLN A 199 -2.08 -12.54 -2.54
N GLU A 200 -2.40 -11.46 -3.23
CA GLU A 200 -2.82 -10.19 -2.63
C GLU A 200 -4.11 -10.34 -1.84
N LEU A 201 -5.12 -10.99 -2.43
CA LEU A 201 -6.38 -11.28 -1.74
C LEU A 201 -6.15 -12.20 -0.55
N LYS A 202 -5.34 -13.25 -0.69
CA LYS A 202 -5.00 -14.16 0.42
C LYS A 202 -4.39 -13.41 1.61
N VAL A 203 -3.37 -12.58 1.34
CA VAL A 203 -2.70 -11.78 2.39
C VAL A 203 -3.66 -10.83 3.09
N LEU A 204 -4.53 -10.14 2.34
CA LEU A 204 -5.49 -9.21 2.95
C LEU A 204 -6.60 -9.92 3.73
N GLU A 205 -7.12 -11.04 3.22
CA GLU A 205 -8.14 -11.83 3.90
C GLU A 205 -7.60 -12.46 5.20
N GLU A 206 -6.38 -13.00 5.19
CA GLU A 206 -5.70 -13.49 6.39
C GLU A 206 -5.50 -12.37 7.42
N TRP A 207 -5.03 -11.20 6.96
CA TRP A 207 -4.80 -10.08 7.86
C TRP A 207 -6.11 -9.51 8.40
N LYS A 208 -7.18 -9.46 7.61
CA LYS A 208 -8.53 -9.07 8.07
C LYS A 208 -9.00 -9.95 9.23
N GLU A 209 -8.85 -11.27 9.11
CA GLU A 209 -9.26 -12.19 10.19
C GLU A 209 -8.37 -12.03 11.44
N GLU A 210 -7.07 -11.77 11.28
CA GLU A 210 -6.18 -11.41 12.39
C GLU A 210 -6.63 -10.13 13.10
N LEU A 211 -7.00 -9.09 12.34
CA LEU A 211 -7.49 -7.82 12.88
C LEU A 211 -8.79 -8.01 13.65
N LYS A 212 -9.75 -8.78 13.11
CA LYS A 212 -10.99 -9.12 13.82
C LYS A 212 -10.73 -9.87 15.13
N SER A 213 -9.76 -10.79 15.13
CA SER A 213 -9.39 -11.54 16.33
C SER A 213 -8.75 -10.67 17.41
N LYS A 214 -7.91 -9.71 17.01
CA LYS A 214 -7.18 -8.81 17.91
C LYS A 214 -7.98 -7.58 18.34
N ARG A 215 -9.05 -7.25 17.62
CA ARG A 215 -9.96 -6.14 17.94
C ARG A 215 -10.42 -6.26 19.39
N PRO A 216 -10.18 -5.23 20.24
CA PRO A 216 -10.74 -5.20 21.57
C PRO A 216 -12.26 -5.28 21.48
N LYS A 217 -12.85 -6.35 22.02
CA LYS A 217 -14.31 -6.50 22.02
C LYS A 217 -14.91 -5.30 22.74
N GLY A 218 -15.70 -4.49 22.03
CA GLY A 218 -16.45 -3.41 22.66
C GLY A 218 -17.37 -3.98 23.75
N ALA A 219 -17.71 -3.16 24.75
CA ALA A 219 -18.53 -3.61 25.89
C ALA A 219 -19.82 -4.34 25.44
N ARG A 220 -20.42 -3.89 24.33
CA ARG A 220 -21.59 -4.53 23.71
C ARG A 220 -21.29 -5.93 23.19
N GLU A 221 -20.28 -6.06 22.35
CA GLU A 221 -19.88 -7.32 21.70
C GLU A 221 -19.41 -8.35 22.74
N TRP A 222 -18.73 -7.88 23.79
CA TRP A 222 -18.39 -8.71 24.95
C TRP A 222 -19.66 -9.23 25.66
N LEU A 223 -20.64 -8.37 25.92
CA LEU A 223 -21.91 -8.76 26.54
C LEU A 223 -22.71 -9.74 25.67
N GLU A 224 -22.74 -9.55 24.35
CA GLU A 224 -23.41 -10.44 23.39
C GLU A 224 -22.74 -11.82 23.35
N GLU A 225 -21.41 -11.86 23.35
CA GLU A 225 -20.63 -13.09 23.41
C GLU A 225 -20.86 -13.84 24.73
N GLN A 226 -20.76 -13.14 25.87
CA GLN A 226 -21.01 -13.76 27.18
C GLN A 226 -22.45 -14.25 27.29
N LEU A 227 -23.40 -13.55 26.67
CA LEU A 227 -24.79 -13.96 26.63
C LEU A 227 -24.95 -15.27 25.84
N ARG A 228 -24.33 -15.37 24.66
CA ARG A 228 -24.35 -16.60 23.84
C ARG A 228 -23.79 -17.79 24.62
N LEU A 229 -22.61 -17.63 25.23
CA LEU A 229 -21.98 -18.66 26.05
C LEU A 229 -22.82 -19.05 27.27
N ALA A 230 -23.48 -18.08 27.92
CA ALA A 230 -24.36 -18.36 29.06
C ALA A 230 -25.60 -19.14 28.63
N VAL A 231 -26.14 -18.89 27.44
CA VAL A 231 -27.26 -19.67 26.88
C VAL A 231 -26.82 -21.09 26.51
N GLU A 232 -25.68 -21.25 25.84
CA GLU A 232 -25.13 -22.57 25.49
C GLU A 232 -24.82 -23.44 26.70
N ARG A 233 -24.46 -22.82 27.84
CA ARG A 233 -24.19 -23.51 29.11
C ARG A 233 -25.41 -23.64 30.02
N GLU A 234 -26.59 -23.24 29.55
CA GLU A 234 -27.84 -23.25 30.32
C GLU A 234 -27.77 -22.41 31.63
N GLU A 235 -26.88 -21.41 31.67
CA GLU A 235 -26.72 -20.45 32.77
C GLU A 235 -27.79 -19.35 32.66
N TYR A 236 -29.08 -19.72 32.71
CA TYR A 236 -30.22 -18.84 32.39
C TYR A 236 -30.29 -17.55 33.24
N GLU A 237 -29.90 -17.60 34.51
CA GLU A 237 -29.87 -16.41 35.38
C GLU A 237 -28.80 -15.42 34.94
N LYS A 238 -27.62 -15.91 34.53
CA LYS A 238 -26.54 -15.08 34.00
C LYS A 238 -26.90 -14.51 32.63
N ALA A 239 -27.54 -15.32 31.77
CA ALA A 239 -28.07 -14.86 30.49
C ALA A 239 -29.11 -13.73 30.66
N ALA A 240 -30.00 -13.81 31.66
CA ALA A 240 -30.94 -12.74 31.96
C ALA A 240 -30.23 -11.43 32.35
N ARG A 241 -29.24 -11.49 33.26
CA ARG A 241 -28.45 -10.31 33.66
C ARG A 241 -27.69 -9.68 32.49
N LEU A 242 -27.10 -10.50 31.63
CA LEU A 242 -26.36 -10.03 30.44
C LEU A 242 -27.29 -9.37 29.42
N ARG A 243 -28.52 -9.88 29.22
CA ARG A 243 -29.55 -9.23 28.39
C ARG A 243 -29.94 -7.85 28.92
N ASP A 244 -30.07 -7.71 30.23
CA ASP A 244 -30.42 -6.42 30.85
C ASP A 244 -29.27 -5.40 30.74
N GLN A 245 -28.02 -5.84 30.90
CA GLN A 245 -26.83 -5.02 30.67
C GLN A 245 -26.74 -4.53 29.21
N LEU A 246 -27.02 -5.41 28.25
CA LEU A 246 -27.11 -5.07 26.82
C LEU A 246 -28.15 -3.99 26.53
N ARG A 247 -29.37 -4.16 27.06
CA ARG A 247 -30.45 -3.17 26.92
C ARG A 247 -30.10 -1.83 27.57
N ALA A 248 -29.39 -1.83 28.69
CA ALA A 248 -28.95 -0.60 29.36
C ALA A 248 -27.89 0.14 28.52
N LEU A 249 -26.94 -0.59 27.93
CA LEU A 249 -25.91 -0.05 27.05
C LEU A 249 -26.53 0.57 25.78
N GLU A 250 -27.51 -0.10 25.15
CA GLU A 250 -28.25 0.43 23.99
C GLU A 250 -29.02 1.71 24.32
N ARG A 251 -29.55 1.84 25.54
CA ARG A 251 -30.25 3.05 26.00
C ARG A 251 -29.30 4.22 26.23
N GLN A 252 -28.07 3.97 26.68
CA GLN A 252 -27.04 5.01 26.83
C GLN A 252 -26.55 5.54 25.48
N GLN A 253 -26.36 4.65 24.49
CA GLN A 253 -25.92 5.05 23.15
C GLN A 253 -27.00 5.79 22.34
N ARG A 254 -28.29 5.60 22.68
CA ARG A 254 -29.43 6.27 22.02
C ARG A 254 -29.80 7.64 22.59
N ARG A 255 -29.14 8.12 23.65
CA ARG A 255 -29.35 9.49 24.13
C ARG A 255 -28.45 10.43 23.32
N PRO A 256 -29.00 11.34 22.49
CA PRO A 256 -28.18 12.39 21.89
C PRO A 256 -27.65 13.29 23.00
N SER A 257 -26.40 13.75 22.86
CA SER A 257 -25.96 14.96 23.55
C SER A 257 -26.69 16.17 22.97
#